data_AF-A0A6J4LG03-F1
#
_entry.id   AF-A0A6J4LG03-F1
#
_cell.length_a   1.000
_cell.length_b   1.000
_cell.length_c   1.000
_cell.angle_alpha   90.00
_cell.angle_beta   90.00
_cell.angle_gamma   90.00
#
_symmetry.space_group_name_H-M   'P 1'
#
loop_
_entity.id
_entity.type
_entity.pdbx_description
1 polymer ?
#
loop_
_entity_poly.entity_id
_entity_poly.type
_entity_poly.pdbx_seq_one_letter_code
_entity_poly.pdbx_strand_id
1 'polypeptide(L)'
;RFLAEVQASTGRPLALVEVGASAGLCLLPDRFGYRWRTGDGVVDLAPPEPAAPTLECRVTGPVPLPSRAPGIGWRAGIDLAPLDVRDDDAVAWLETLVWPEQEQRRDRLRGALGVARRQPPRLVRGDLLTALPALLEEVPDDLTPVVLHSAVVAYLEPPDRQRFRTLMTGLVRRGACSWVSNEGAEVLPELTTTGPPVPPDRSTFVLAVDGRARAWTHPHGASMTWLDR
;
A
#
# COMPACT_ATOMS: atom_id res chain seq x y z
N ARG A 1 8.65 4.82 -2.12
CA ARG A 1 9.09 5.23 -3.47
C ARG A 1 7.95 5.86 -4.28
N PHE A 2 6.95 5.09 -4.73
CA PHE A 2 5.92 5.58 -5.67
C PHE A 2 5.13 6.79 -5.18
N LEU A 3 4.76 6.81 -3.89
CA LEU A 3 4.12 7.99 -3.29
C LEU A 3 4.98 9.26 -3.45
N ALA A 4 6.29 9.16 -3.21
CA ALA A 4 7.21 10.28 -3.40
C ALA A 4 7.36 10.68 -4.88
N GLU A 5 7.24 9.73 -5.81
CA GLU A 5 7.26 9.99 -7.26
C GLU A 5 6.00 10.72 -7.73
N VAL A 6 4.81 10.24 -7.33
CA VAL A 6 3.52 10.90 -7.61
C VAL A 6 3.48 12.30 -6.99
N GLN A 7 3.97 12.45 -5.76
CA GLN A 7 4.06 13.76 -5.13
C GLN A 7 5.03 14.69 -5.87
N ALA A 8 6.17 14.18 -6.34
CA ALA A 8 7.15 14.98 -7.07
C ALA A 8 6.63 15.42 -8.45
N SER A 9 5.85 14.58 -9.14
CA SER A 9 5.30 14.92 -10.46
C SER A 9 4.17 15.95 -10.38
N THR A 10 3.44 16.01 -9.27
CA THR A 10 2.29 16.92 -9.07
C THR A 10 2.65 18.16 -8.25
N GLY A 11 3.70 18.10 -7.45
CA GLY A 11 4.09 19.17 -6.53
C GLY A 11 3.13 19.39 -5.36
N ARG A 12 2.16 18.49 -5.15
CA ARG A 12 1.08 18.60 -4.15
C ARG A 12 1.14 17.49 -3.11
N PRO A 13 0.68 17.71 -1.87
CA PRO A 13 0.52 16.62 -0.91
C PRO A 13 -0.50 15.59 -1.42
N LEU A 14 -0.39 14.36 -0.92
CA LEU A 14 -1.21 13.24 -1.35
C LEU A 14 -2.49 13.10 -0.51
N ALA A 15 -3.53 12.62 -1.16
CA ALA A 15 -4.72 12.06 -0.54
C ALA A 15 -4.72 10.55 -0.77
N LEU A 16 -4.53 9.75 0.30
CA LEU A 16 -4.47 8.30 0.17
C LEU A 16 -5.87 7.68 0.33
N VAL A 17 -6.27 6.88 -0.65
CA VAL A 17 -7.44 6.01 -0.56
C VAL A 17 -6.97 4.56 -0.58
N GLU A 18 -7.19 3.82 0.49
CA GLU A 18 -6.90 2.38 0.53
C GLU A 18 -8.18 1.57 0.29
N VAL A 19 -8.17 0.61 -0.64
CA VAL A 19 -9.25 -0.38 -0.75
C VAL A 19 -8.78 -1.71 -0.15
N GLY A 20 -9.63 -2.35 0.65
CA GLY A 20 -9.23 -3.47 1.51
C GLY A 20 -8.45 -3.04 2.73
N ALA A 21 -8.83 -1.91 3.32
CA ALA A 21 -8.00 -1.23 4.31
C ALA A 21 -7.86 -1.97 5.64
N SER A 22 -8.76 -2.92 5.97
CA SER A 22 -8.76 -3.62 7.25
C SER A 22 -8.69 -2.64 8.45
N ALA A 23 -7.55 -2.55 9.14
CA ALA A 23 -7.27 -1.60 10.23
C ALA A 23 -6.66 -0.24 9.77
N GLY A 24 -6.49 -0.03 8.47
CA GLY A 24 -5.98 1.19 7.85
C GLY A 24 -4.48 1.43 8.02
N LEU A 25 -3.69 0.40 8.37
CA LEU A 25 -2.26 0.58 8.68
C LEU A 25 -1.43 1.03 7.47
N CYS A 26 -1.84 0.68 6.25
CA CYS A 26 -1.16 1.11 5.02
C CYS A 26 -1.49 2.56 4.60
N LEU A 27 -2.43 3.22 5.28
CA LEU A 27 -2.70 4.66 5.15
C LEU A 27 -1.74 5.53 5.96
N LEU A 28 -0.78 4.94 6.70
CA LEU A 28 0.13 5.66 7.60
C LEU A 28 1.62 5.69 7.13
N PRO A 29 1.96 5.73 5.82
CA PRO A 29 3.35 5.63 5.39
C PRO A 29 4.19 6.88 5.72
N ASP A 30 3.57 8.02 6.02
CA ASP A 30 4.23 9.21 6.56
C ASP A 30 4.55 9.10 8.06
N ARG A 31 4.10 8.03 8.73
CA ARG A 31 4.22 7.82 10.18
C ARG A 31 5.16 6.70 10.57
N PHE A 32 5.74 5.99 9.60
CA PHE A 32 6.67 4.90 9.86
C PHE A 32 8.10 5.28 9.46
N GLY A 33 9.05 4.59 10.08
CA GLY A 33 10.45 4.59 9.62
C GLY A 33 10.63 3.60 8.49
N TYR A 34 11.68 3.76 7.70
CA TYR A 34 12.04 2.86 6.61
C TYR A 34 13.52 2.57 6.61
N ARG A 35 13.88 1.30 6.42
CA ARG A 35 15.25 0.86 6.24
C ARG A 35 15.36 0.03 4.97
N TRP A 36 16.07 0.55 3.98
CA TRP A 36 16.35 -0.16 2.75
C TRP A 36 17.77 -0.68 2.74
N ARG A 37 17.93 -1.99 2.55
CA ARG A 37 19.24 -2.62 2.33
C ARG A 37 19.42 -2.82 0.83
N THR A 38 20.38 -2.13 0.25
CA THR A 38 20.73 -2.21 -1.18
C THR A 38 22.08 -2.90 -1.37
N GLY A 39 22.50 -3.09 -2.63
CA GLY A 39 23.86 -3.56 -2.92
C GLY A 39 24.95 -2.56 -2.52
N ASP A 40 24.62 -1.26 -2.47
CA ASP A 40 25.55 -0.16 -2.19
C ASP A 40 25.58 0.27 -0.71
N GLY A 41 24.69 -0.30 0.12
CA GLY A 41 24.65 -0.01 1.55
C GLY A 41 23.24 0.02 2.14
N VAL A 42 23.07 0.83 3.18
CA VAL A 42 21.80 1.00 3.89
C VAL A 42 21.32 2.43 3.73
N VAL A 43 20.04 2.60 3.37
CA VAL A 43 19.36 3.89 3.34
C VAL A 43 18.26 3.87 4.39
N ASP A 44 18.37 4.76 5.37
CA ASP A 44 17.42 4.88 6.48
C ASP A 44 16.61 6.18 6.38
N LEU A 45 15.31 6.09 6.64
CA LEU A 45 14.46 7.20 7.05
C LEU A 45 13.96 6.92 8.46
N ALA A 46 14.35 7.78 9.40
CA ALA A 46 13.92 7.66 10.77
C ALA A 46 12.38 7.80 10.88
N PRO A 47 11.73 7.04 11.77
CA PRO A 47 10.33 7.26 12.07
C PRO A 47 10.12 8.68 12.65
N PRO A 48 8.98 9.35 12.39
CA PRO A 48 8.70 10.66 12.97
C PRO A 48 8.54 10.65 14.50
N GLU A 49 8.24 9.49 15.09
CA GLU A 49 8.14 9.31 16.54
C GLU A 49 8.82 8.02 17.00
N PRO A 50 9.41 7.96 18.21
CA PRO A 50 10.21 6.82 18.66
C PRO A 50 9.45 5.48 18.73
N ALA A 51 8.13 5.51 18.99
CA ALA A 51 7.31 4.31 19.11
C ALA A 51 6.81 3.77 17.77
N ALA A 52 7.02 4.50 16.67
CA ALA A 52 6.60 4.03 15.35
C ALA A 52 7.58 2.97 14.80
N PRO A 53 7.08 1.94 14.12
CA PRO A 53 7.92 0.87 13.60
C PRO A 53 8.80 1.37 12.47
N THR A 54 9.98 0.75 12.33
CA THR A 54 10.81 0.86 11.12
C THR A 54 10.57 -0.34 10.21
N LEU A 55 10.13 -0.06 8.98
CA LEU A 55 9.86 -1.08 7.98
C LEU A 55 11.15 -1.40 7.21
N GLU A 56 11.72 -2.58 7.46
CA GLU A 56 12.89 -3.06 6.72
C GLU A 56 12.50 -3.71 5.39
N CYS A 57 13.26 -3.40 4.33
CA CYS A 57 13.09 -3.98 3.00
C CYS A 57 14.46 -4.17 2.31
N ARG A 58 14.72 -5.37 1.78
CA ARG A 58 15.88 -5.61 0.90
C ARG A 58 15.54 -5.20 -0.52
N VAL A 59 16.32 -4.32 -1.12
CA VAL A 59 16.04 -3.80 -2.46
C VAL A 59 17.14 -4.15 -3.45
N THR A 60 16.72 -4.66 -4.60
CA THR A 60 17.59 -4.90 -5.76
C THR A 60 17.10 -4.11 -6.98
N GLY A 61 18.02 -3.82 -7.90
CA GLY A 61 17.76 -2.93 -9.05
C GLY A 61 17.93 -1.44 -8.68
N PRO A 62 17.97 -0.54 -9.67
CA PRO A 62 18.28 0.88 -9.47
C PRO A 62 17.06 1.68 -9.01
N VAL A 63 16.56 1.35 -7.83
CA VAL A 63 15.43 2.07 -7.24
C VAL A 63 15.86 3.48 -6.78
N PRO A 64 15.14 4.55 -7.17
CA PRO A 64 15.43 5.89 -6.65
C PRO A 64 14.79 6.09 -5.25
N LEU A 65 15.41 5.53 -4.22
CA LEU A 65 14.90 5.57 -2.85
C LEU A 65 14.66 7.02 -2.37
N PRO A 66 13.51 7.30 -1.74
CA PRO A 66 13.18 8.65 -1.31
C PRO A 66 14.04 9.08 -0.11
N SER A 67 14.43 10.35 -0.07
CA SER A 67 15.15 10.96 1.05
C SER A 67 14.24 11.53 2.15
N ARG A 68 12.91 11.50 1.94
CA ARG A 68 11.90 11.96 2.90
C ARG A 68 10.61 11.17 2.74
N ALA A 69 9.82 11.11 3.80
CA ALA A 69 8.45 10.59 3.76
C ALA A 69 7.56 11.43 2.83
N PRO A 70 6.52 10.84 2.21
CA PRO A 70 5.55 11.60 1.44
C PRO A 70 4.71 12.51 2.35
N GLY A 71 4.34 13.68 1.83
CA GLY A 71 3.40 14.57 2.50
C GLY A 71 1.97 14.09 2.25
N ILE A 72 1.25 13.73 3.32
CA ILE A 72 -0.11 13.20 3.25
C ILE A 72 -1.05 14.18 3.95
N GLY A 73 -1.89 14.85 3.16
CA GLY A 73 -2.87 15.83 3.65
C GLY A 73 -4.22 15.21 4.00
N TRP A 74 -4.54 14.04 3.42
CA TRP A 74 -5.82 13.37 3.60
C TRP A 74 -5.65 11.85 3.47
N ARG A 75 -6.44 11.08 4.21
CA ARG A 75 -6.42 9.62 4.13
C ARG A 75 -7.77 9.01 4.48
N ALA A 76 -8.22 8.02 3.71
CA ALA A 76 -9.38 7.20 4.04
C ALA A 76 -9.25 5.78 3.47
N GLY A 77 -9.86 4.80 4.14
CA GLY A 77 -9.87 3.41 3.72
C GLY A 77 -11.28 2.88 3.49
N ILE A 78 -11.43 1.93 2.58
CA ILE A 78 -12.66 1.17 2.35
C ILE A 78 -12.39 -0.29 2.70
N ASP A 79 -13.28 -0.88 3.50
CA ASP A 79 -13.25 -2.31 3.79
C ASP A 79 -14.66 -2.86 4.02
N LEU A 80 -14.91 -4.13 3.74
CA LEU A 80 -16.19 -4.78 4.04
C LEU A 80 -16.40 -4.93 5.56
N ALA A 81 -15.32 -5.17 6.30
CA ALA A 81 -15.29 -5.38 7.74
C ALA A 81 -14.09 -4.63 8.36
N PRO A 82 -14.12 -3.28 8.36
CA PRO A 82 -13.02 -2.49 8.92
C PRO A 82 -12.84 -2.79 10.41
N LEU A 83 -11.58 -2.91 10.83
CA LEU A 83 -11.21 -3.16 12.22
C LEU A 83 -11.03 -1.83 12.95
N ASP A 84 -11.72 -1.66 14.08
CA ASP A 84 -11.49 -0.52 14.96
C ASP A 84 -10.24 -0.78 15.80
N VAL A 85 -9.18 -0.01 15.58
CA VAL A 85 -7.93 -0.13 16.35
C VAL A 85 -8.10 0.22 17.83
N ARG A 86 -9.22 0.81 18.25
CA ARG A 86 -9.54 1.11 19.66
C ARG A 86 -10.28 -0.03 20.35
N ASP A 87 -10.73 -1.03 19.60
CA ASP A 87 -11.31 -2.26 20.14
C ASP A 87 -10.17 -3.24 20.46
N ASP A 88 -9.96 -3.49 21.75
CA ASP A 88 -8.89 -4.37 22.22
C ASP A 88 -9.10 -5.83 21.81
N ASP A 89 -10.35 -6.30 21.67
CA ASP A 89 -10.64 -7.66 21.23
C ASP A 89 -10.37 -7.81 19.73
N ALA A 90 -10.73 -6.80 18.92
CA ALA A 90 -10.42 -6.78 17.50
C ALA A 90 -8.90 -6.73 17.25
N VAL A 91 -8.17 -5.96 18.06
CA VAL A 91 -6.71 -5.90 18.00
C VAL A 91 -6.07 -7.22 18.44
N ALA A 92 -6.54 -7.81 19.55
CA ALA A 92 -6.05 -9.11 20.00
C ALA A 92 -6.24 -10.17 18.92
N TRP A 93 -7.43 -10.22 18.28
CA TRP A 93 -7.69 -11.12 17.16
C TRP A 93 -6.73 -10.88 16.00
N LEU A 94 -6.50 -9.63 15.58
CA LEU A 94 -5.57 -9.31 14.50
C LEU A 94 -4.13 -9.78 14.81
N GLU A 95 -3.68 -9.66 16.05
CA GLU A 95 -2.37 -10.17 16.47
C GLU A 95 -2.25 -11.70 16.37
N THR A 96 -3.36 -12.44 16.57
CA THR A 96 -3.36 -13.91 16.42
C THR A 96 -3.15 -14.37 14.98
N LEU A 97 -3.39 -13.50 13.99
CA LEU A 97 -3.15 -13.81 12.58
C LEU A 97 -1.66 -13.81 12.21
N VAL A 98 -0.78 -13.38 13.13
CA VAL A 98 0.66 -13.47 12.98
C VAL A 98 1.17 -14.74 13.64
N TRP A 99 1.80 -15.61 12.84
CA TRP A 99 2.26 -16.93 13.28
C TRP A 99 3.20 -16.83 14.51
N PRO A 100 3.14 -17.79 15.46
CA PRO A 100 3.87 -17.74 16.72
C PRO A 100 5.37 -17.46 16.58
N GLU A 101 6.02 -17.94 15.53
CA GLU A 101 7.47 -17.79 15.30
C GLU A 101 7.84 -16.40 14.73
N GLN A 102 6.85 -15.61 14.28
CA GLN A 102 7.08 -14.31 13.64
C GLN A 102 7.06 -13.13 14.63
N GLU A 103 7.87 -13.20 15.69
CA GLU A 103 7.98 -12.16 16.73
C GLU A 103 8.22 -10.75 16.15
N GLN A 104 9.19 -10.61 15.25
CA GLN A 104 9.50 -9.33 14.60
C GLN A 104 8.33 -8.75 13.81
N ARG A 105 7.44 -9.60 13.29
CA ARG A 105 6.23 -9.16 12.57
C ARG A 105 5.15 -8.72 13.56
N ARG A 106 4.99 -9.42 14.68
CA ARG A 106 4.10 -8.99 15.78
C ARG A 106 4.53 -7.65 16.38
N ASP A 107 5.81 -7.45 16.64
CA ASP A 107 6.30 -6.19 17.22
C ASP A 107 6.07 -5.01 16.27
N ARG A 108 6.28 -5.23 14.98
CA ARG A 108 5.98 -4.25 13.93
C ARG A 108 4.49 -3.93 13.86
N LEU A 109 3.63 -4.96 13.93
CA LEU A 109 2.18 -4.81 13.97
C LEU A 109 1.74 -4.00 15.20
N ARG A 110 2.24 -4.33 16.39
CA ARG A 110 1.98 -3.58 17.63
C ARG A 110 2.41 -2.12 17.54
N GLY A 111 3.60 -1.87 17.00
CA GLY A 111 4.07 -0.51 16.74
C GLY A 111 3.11 0.24 15.82
N ALA A 112 2.72 -0.36 14.69
CA ALA A 112 1.80 0.24 13.73
C ALA A 112 0.41 0.50 14.33
N LEU A 113 -0.13 -0.44 15.11
CA LEU A 113 -1.38 -0.29 15.85
C LEU A 113 -1.30 0.83 16.88
N GLY A 114 -0.16 0.96 17.58
CA GLY A 114 0.08 2.07 18.49
C GLY A 114 0.01 3.44 17.79
N VAL A 115 0.62 3.56 16.61
CA VAL A 115 0.51 4.76 15.77
C VAL A 115 -0.94 5.00 15.36
N ALA A 116 -1.62 3.97 14.85
CA ALA A 116 -3.00 4.08 14.40
C ALA A 116 -3.97 4.44 15.54
N ARG A 117 -3.74 3.98 16.77
CA ARG A 117 -4.55 4.37 17.94
C ARG A 117 -4.42 5.86 18.27
N ARG A 118 -3.23 6.43 18.10
CA ARG A 118 -2.99 7.87 18.30
C ARG A 118 -3.56 8.71 17.15
N GLN A 119 -3.54 8.18 15.94
CA GLN A 119 -3.96 8.87 14.72
C GLN A 119 -4.79 7.93 13.84
N PRO A 120 -6.04 7.63 14.23
CA PRO A 120 -6.84 6.63 13.53
C PRO A 120 -7.18 7.11 12.13
N PRO A 121 -6.86 6.34 11.08
CA PRO A 121 -7.31 6.66 9.74
C PRO A 121 -8.84 6.55 9.66
N ARG A 122 -9.48 7.35 8.81
CA ARG A 122 -10.90 7.23 8.54
C ARG A 122 -11.14 5.93 7.76
N LEU A 123 -11.98 5.05 8.29
CA LEU A 123 -12.39 3.82 7.62
C LEU A 123 -13.88 3.86 7.30
N VAL A 124 -14.22 3.56 6.06
CA VAL A 124 -15.58 3.47 5.53
C VAL A 124 -15.90 2.00 5.33
N ARG A 125 -16.96 1.52 5.98
CA ARG A 125 -17.49 0.19 5.68
C ARG A 125 -18.16 0.22 4.31
N GLY A 126 -17.67 -0.57 3.36
CA GLY A 126 -18.23 -0.60 2.01
C GLY A 126 -17.51 -1.55 1.07
N ASP A 127 -18.17 -1.85 -0.05
CA ASP A 127 -17.59 -2.63 -1.13
C ASP A 127 -16.71 -1.74 -2.02
N LEU A 128 -15.51 -2.21 -2.34
CA LEU A 128 -14.51 -1.44 -3.09
C LEU A 128 -14.96 -1.05 -4.52
N LEU A 129 -15.89 -1.77 -5.14
CA LEU A 129 -16.40 -1.46 -6.48
C LEU A 129 -17.41 -0.32 -6.45
N THR A 130 -18.10 -0.14 -5.33
CA THR A 130 -19.23 0.79 -5.21
C THR A 130 -18.91 2.02 -4.36
N ALA A 131 -18.12 1.87 -3.31
CA ALA A 131 -17.77 2.96 -2.39
C ALA A 131 -16.63 3.85 -2.90
N LEU A 132 -15.72 3.29 -3.73
CA LEU A 132 -14.53 4.01 -4.18
C LEU A 132 -14.83 5.32 -4.94
N PRO A 133 -15.76 5.37 -5.92
CA PRO A 133 -16.04 6.62 -6.63
C PRO A 133 -16.49 7.75 -5.71
N ALA A 134 -17.44 7.47 -4.80
CA ALA A 134 -17.94 8.46 -3.85
C ALA A 134 -16.86 8.95 -2.89
N LEU A 135 -15.99 8.05 -2.42
CA LEU A 135 -14.90 8.44 -1.52
C LEU A 135 -13.85 9.31 -2.22
N LEU A 136 -13.60 9.11 -3.52
CA LEU A 136 -12.70 9.95 -4.30
C LEU A 136 -13.25 11.38 -4.49
N GLU A 137 -14.58 11.55 -4.56
CA GLU A 137 -15.22 12.87 -4.65
C GLU A 137 -15.05 13.71 -3.37
N GLU A 138 -14.71 13.08 -2.25
CA GLU A 138 -14.42 13.78 -0.98
C GLU A 138 -12.99 14.32 -0.89
N VAL A 139 -12.11 13.99 -1.85
CA VAL A 139 -10.72 14.43 -1.84
C VAL A 139 -10.63 15.93 -2.15
N PRO A 140 -9.98 16.73 -1.29
CA PRO A 140 -9.75 18.15 -1.56
C PRO A 140 -8.99 18.40 -2.88
N ASP A 141 -9.42 19.43 -3.63
CA ASP A 141 -8.87 19.80 -4.95
C ASP A 141 -7.38 20.21 -4.94
N ASP A 142 -6.83 20.57 -3.78
CA ASP A 142 -5.43 20.94 -3.59
C ASP A 142 -4.51 19.72 -3.33
N LEU A 143 -5.08 18.51 -3.23
CA LEU A 143 -4.36 17.26 -3.02
C LEU A 143 -4.33 16.39 -4.29
N THR A 144 -3.40 15.43 -4.32
CA THR A 144 -3.33 14.42 -5.38
C THR A 144 -3.91 13.08 -4.89
N PRO A 145 -5.03 12.60 -5.47
CA PRO A 145 -5.60 11.31 -5.09
C PRO A 145 -4.72 10.14 -5.51
N VAL A 146 -4.43 9.23 -4.58
CA VAL A 146 -3.73 7.97 -4.82
C VAL A 146 -4.56 6.83 -4.25
N VAL A 147 -5.06 5.96 -5.12
CA VAL A 147 -5.72 4.73 -4.71
C VAL A 147 -4.69 3.63 -4.58
N LEU A 148 -4.63 2.96 -3.43
CA LEU A 148 -3.69 1.88 -3.16
C LEU A 148 -4.38 0.63 -2.62
N HIS A 149 -3.81 -0.53 -2.91
CA HIS A 149 -4.22 -1.78 -2.28
C HIS A 149 -3.10 -2.82 -2.31
N SER A 150 -3.19 -3.78 -1.41
CA SER A 150 -2.35 -4.97 -1.44
C SER A 150 -3.13 -6.20 -1.01
N ALA A 151 -2.98 -7.30 -1.77
CA ALA A 151 -3.61 -8.60 -1.53
C ALA A 151 -5.15 -8.65 -1.57
N VAL A 152 -5.85 -7.51 -1.51
CA VAL A 152 -7.32 -7.50 -1.39
C VAL A 152 -8.02 -8.01 -2.65
N VAL A 153 -7.47 -7.73 -3.83
CA VAL A 153 -8.13 -8.06 -5.10
C VAL A 153 -8.19 -9.58 -5.30
N ALA A 154 -7.32 -10.33 -4.64
CA ALA A 154 -7.36 -11.79 -4.62
C ALA A 154 -8.66 -12.34 -3.99
N TYR A 155 -9.32 -11.60 -3.10
CA TYR A 155 -10.60 -12.01 -2.49
C TYR A 155 -11.81 -11.81 -3.41
N LEU A 156 -11.66 -11.07 -4.50
CA LEU A 156 -12.74 -10.90 -5.48
C LEU A 156 -12.84 -12.12 -6.38
N GLU A 157 -14.07 -12.46 -6.76
CA GLU A 157 -14.35 -13.41 -7.83
C GLU A 157 -13.81 -12.88 -9.17
N PRO A 158 -13.44 -13.75 -10.14
CA PRO A 158 -12.82 -13.33 -11.39
C PRO A 158 -13.57 -12.22 -12.16
N PRO A 159 -14.91 -12.21 -12.27
CA PRO A 159 -15.64 -11.12 -12.92
C PRO A 159 -15.47 -9.78 -12.19
N ASP A 160 -15.40 -9.79 -10.87
CA ASP A 160 -15.24 -8.59 -10.06
C ASP A 160 -13.80 -8.06 -10.08
N ARG A 161 -12.80 -8.93 -10.23
CA ARG A 161 -11.42 -8.50 -10.54
C ARG A 161 -11.36 -7.73 -11.87
N GLN A 162 -12.07 -8.21 -12.90
CA GLN A 162 -12.15 -7.51 -14.20
C GLN A 162 -12.88 -6.17 -14.09
N ARG A 163 -13.97 -6.12 -13.32
CA ARG A 163 -14.69 -4.87 -13.03
C ARG A 163 -13.81 -3.88 -12.28
N PHE A 164 -13.12 -4.31 -11.23
CA PHE A 164 -12.19 -3.47 -10.48
C PHE A 164 -11.08 -2.91 -11.37
N ARG A 165 -10.44 -3.76 -12.18
CA ARG A 165 -9.43 -3.33 -13.15
C ARG A 165 -9.98 -2.27 -14.11
N THR A 166 -11.18 -2.50 -14.65
CA THR A 166 -11.83 -1.57 -15.57
C THR A 166 -12.14 -0.23 -14.91
N LEU A 167 -12.67 -0.24 -13.69
CA LEU A 167 -12.90 0.95 -12.88
C LEU A 167 -11.61 1.74 -12.68
N MET A 168 -10.55 1.09 -12.16
CA MET A 168 -9.28 1.75 -11.87
C MET A 168 -8.60 2.30 -13.12
N THR A 169 -8.60 1.53 -14.21
CA THR A 169 -8.04 1.99 -15.49
C THR A 169 -8.81 3.20 -16.02
N GLY A 170 -10.14 3.22 -15.86
CA GLY A 170 -10.98 4.36 -16.22
C GLY A 170 -10.69 5.61 -15.38
N LEU A 171 -10.50 5.46 -14.06
CA LEU A 171 -10.15 6.56 -13.15
C LEU A 171 -8.78 7.16 -13.50
N VAL A 172 -7.76 6.32 -13.69
CA VAL A 172 -6.42 6.75 -14.09
C VAL A 172 -6.46 7.48 -15.43
N ARG A 173 -7.17 6.94 -16.43
CA ARG A 173 -7.29 7.58 -17.77
C ARG A 173 -7.94 8.96 -17.75
N ARG A 174 -8.87 9.20 -16.82
CA ARG A 174 -9.52 10.50 -16.64
C ARG A 174 -8.71 11.47 -15.77
N GLY A 175 -7.56 11.04 -15.25
CA GLY A 175 -6.74 11.83 -14.32
C GLY A 175 -7.37 11.97 -12.93
N ALA A 176 -8.32 11.09 -12.56
CA ALA A 176 -9.01 11.16 -11.28
C ALA A 176 -8.15 10.69 -10.10
N CYS A 177 -7.16 9.83 -10.33
CA CYS A 177 -6.21 9.37 -9.33
C CYS A 177 -5.00 8.71 -9.97
N SER A 178 -3.90 8.59 -9.22
CA SER A 178 -2.91 7.54 -9.46
C SER A 178 -3.32 6.23 -8.77
N TRP A 179 -2.98 5.10 -9.36
CA TRP A 179 -3.32 3.77 -8.85
C TRP A 179 -2.06 2.98 -8.53
N VAL A 180 -1.92 2.52 -7.28
CA VAL A 180 -0.84 1.64 -6.81
C VAL A 180 -1.41 0.28 -6.43
N SER A 181 -1.06 -0.76 -7.19
CA SER A 181 -1.51 -2.15 -6.97
C SER A 181 -0.34 -3.02 -6.52
N ASN A 182 -0.50 -3.82 -5.47
CA ASN A 182 0.49 -4.82 -5.04
C ASN A 182 -0.17 -6.18 -4.81
N GLU A 183 -0.19 -7.01 -5.84
CA GLU A 183 -0.99 -8.24 -5.88
C GLU A 183 -0.18 -9.44 -6.36
N GLY A 184 -0.65 -10.67 -6.08
CA GLY A 184 -0.08 -11.88 -6.68
C GLY A 184 -0.12 -11.82 -8.21
N ALA A 185 0.88 -12.43 -8.86
CA ALA A 185 1.08 -12.32 -10.31
C ALA A 185 -0.15 -12.67 -11.18
N GLU A 186 -1.00 -13.58 -10.71
CA GLU A 186 -2.20 -14.06 -11.41
C GLU A 186 -3.48 -13.28 -11.07
N VAL A 187 -3.43 -12.36 -10.09
CA VAL A 187 -4.62 -11.63 -9.61
C VAL A 187 -5.04 -10.56 -10.61
N LEU A 188 -4.06 -9.85 -11.19
CA LEU A 188 -4.23 -8.81 -12.21
C LEU A 188 -3.24 -9.07 -13.38
N PRO A 189 -3.46 -10.13 -14.18
CA PRO A 189 -2.49 -10.57 -15.19
C PRO A 189 -2.21 -9.51 -16.26
N GLU A 190 -3.17 -8.63 -16.56
CA GLU A 190 -2.97 -7.54 -17.51
C GLU A 190 -1.98 -6.48 -17.01
N LEU A 191 -1.82 -6.33 -15.69
CA LEU A 191 -0.77 -5.48 -15.10
C LEU A 191 0.56 -6.23 -15.10
N THR A 192 0.55 -7.50 -14.70
CA THR A 192 1.73 -8.37 -14.67
C THR A 192 2.44 -8.43 -16.01
N THR A 193 1.71 -8.60 -17.11
CA THR A 193 2.26 -8.76 -18.47
C THR A 193 2.89 -7.48 -19.04
N THR A 194 2.74 -6.33 -18.38
CA THR A 194 3.45 -5.10 -18.77
C THR A 194 4.92 -5.09 -18.35
N GLY A 195 5.31 -5.97 -17.43
CA GLY A 195 6.68 -6.17 -16.98
C GLY A 195 7.33 -7.43 -17.57
N PRO A 196 8.63 -7.67 -17.27
CA PRO A 196 9.28 -8.95 -17.54
C PRO A 196 8.54 -10.13 -16.87
N PRO A 197 8.70 -11.36 -17.39
CA PRO A 197 8.13 -12.56 -16.79
C PRO A 197 8.50 -12.70 -15.32
N VAL A 198 7.50 -12.97 -14.47
CA VAL A 198 7.71 -13.17 -13.03
C VAL A 198 8.51 -14.46 -12.80
N PRO A 199 9.55 -14.44 -11.94
CA PRO A 199 10.31 -15.64 -11.61
C PRO A 199 9.40 -16.72 -11.00
N PRO A 200 9.44 -17.97 -11.50
CA PRO A 200 8.52 -19.04 -11.09
C PRO A 200 8.85 -19.66 -9.72
N ASP A 201 10.02 -19.36 -9.17
CA ASP A 201 10.63 -20.06 -8.03
C ASP A 201 10.25 -19.48 -6.66
N ARG A 202 9.49 -18.38 -6.61
CA ARG A 202 9.14 -17.70 -5.36
C ARG A 202 7.77 -17.03 -5.42
N SER A 203 7.07 -17.03 -4.29
CA SER A 203 5.85 -16.22 -4.12
C SER A 203 6.20 -14.75 -4.34
N THR A 204 5.75 -14.22 -5.47
CA THR A 204 6.10 -12.88 -5.94
C THR A 204 4.82 -12.09 -6.17
N PHE A 205 4.74 -10.94 -5.52
CA PHE A 205 3.76 -9.93 -5.86
C PHE A 205 4.30 -9.03 -6.95
N VAL A 206 3.40 -8.51 -7.78
CA VAL A 206 3.70 -7.49 -8.77
C VAL A 206 3.17 -6.17 -8.24
N LEU A 207 4.10 -5.24 -8.03
CA LEU A 207 3.80 -3.87 -7.70
C LEU A 207 3.69 -3.08 -9.01
N ALA A 208 2.52 -2.52 -9.26
CA ALA A 208 2.20 -1.76 -10.45
C ALA A 208 1.74 -0.35 -10.10
N VAL A 209 2.05 0.62 -10.96
CA VAL A 209 1.58 2.00 -10.89
C VAL A 209 0.90 2.37 -12.20
N ASP A 210 -0.31 2.90 -12.10
CA ASP A 210 -1.11 3.35 -13.24
C ASP A 210 -1.23 2.27 -14.34
N GLY A 211 -1.41 1.02 -13.90
CA GLY A 211 -1.55 -0.15 -14.76
C GLY A 211 -0.24 -0.73 -15.30
N ARG A 212 0.94 -0.24 -14.87
CA ARG A 212 2.25 -0.72 -15.33
C ARG A 212 3.05 -1.34 -14.20
N ALA A 213 3.56 -2.55 -14.39
CA ALA A 213 4.46 -3.22 -13.45
C ALA A 213 5.76 -2.41 -13.27
N ARG A 214 6.15 -2.22 -12.02
CA ARG A 214 7.33 -1.42 -11.62
C ARG A 214 8.29 -2.18 -10.71
N ALA A 215 7.79 -3.15 -9.96
CA ALA A 215 8.63 -3.98 -9.10
C ALA A 215 8.02 -5.37 -8.91
N TRP A 216 8.89 -6.33 -8.63
CA TRP A 216 8.51 -7.57 -7.96
C TRP A 216 8.72 -7.39 -6.46
N THR A 217 7.77 -7.82 -5.64
CA THR A 217 7.80 -7.62 -4.20
C THR A 217 7.55 -8.92 -3.45
N HIS A 218 8.11 -9.01 -2.24
CA HIS A 218 7.65 -9.99 -1.27
C HIS A 218 6.23 -9.61 -0.79
N PRO A 219 5.30 -10.57 -0.59
CA PRO A 219 3.92 -10.28 -0.19
C PRO A 219 3.76 -9.41 1.07
N HIS A 220 4.74 -9.49 1.98
CA HIS A 220 4.79 -8.71 3.22
C HIS A 220 5.89 -7.63 3.26
N GLY A 221 6.43 -7.22 2.11
CA GLY A 221 7.35 -6.09 1.99
C GLY A 221 8.81 -6.35 2.39
N ALA A 222 9.19 -7.60 2.71
CA ALA A 222 10.55 -7.96 3.13
C ALA A 222 11.62 -7.74 2.04
N SER A 223 11.23 -7.82 0.76
CA SER A 223 12.11 -7.52 -0.36
C SER A 223 11.36 -6.91 -1.54
N MET A 224 12.11 -6.23 -2.40
CA MET A 224 11.65 -5.64 -3.64
C MET A 224 12.76 -5.73 -4.70
N THR A 225 12.41 -6.11 -5.92
CA THR A 225 13.27 -6.00 -7.10
C THR A 225 12.65 -4.98 -8.04
N TRP A 226 13.34 -3.85 -8.22
CA TRP A 226 12.91 -2.79 -9.13
C TRP A 226 13.07 -3.22 -10.59
N LEU A 227 12.03 -3.01 -11.39
CA LEU A 227 12.03 -3.30 -12.82
C LEU A 227 12.44 -2.03 -13.54
N ASP A 228 13.59 -2.09 -14.19
CA ASP A 228 14.30 -0.94 -14.71
C ASP A 228 13.69 -0.44 -16.02
N ARG A 229 12.56 0.27 -15.97
CA ARG A 229 11.91 0.96 -17.10
C ARG A 229 11.13 2.20 -16.68
#